data_AF-A0A259MWM0-F1
#
_entry.id   AF-A0A259MWM0-F1
#
_cell.length_a   1.000
_cell.length_b   1.000
_cell.length_c   1.000
_cell.angle_alpha   90.00
_cell.angle_beta   90.00
_cell.angle_gamma   90.00
#
_symmetry.space_group_name_H-M   'P 1'
#
loop_
_entity.id
_entity.type
_entity.pdbx_description
1 polymer ?
#
loop_
_entity_poly.entity_id
_entity_poly.type
_entity_poly.pdbx_seq_one_letter_code
_entity_poly.pdbx_strand_id
1 'polypeptide(L)'
;MRKKILQSGFFKAALLAVAPSLIMGGLPLLGYAPWERTSLEVVVFFVVVYSAIHVLVALLVMLVSRKWREYFPAIMLGVLLGGFAGLQAGAAMRMKAYELAGDRADVLILAIEHYIEATGEPPERLEQLVPDFVQAIPVRLPLLEIVTGEAALKGFYGNPWALLFKAGSGLNWDQLVYLPRQNYEQVESKTLLGRWAYIHE
;
A
#
# COMPACT_ATOMS: atom_id res chain seq x y z
N MET A 1 41.85 -1.08 -18.49
CA MET A 1 40.58 -1.68 -19.00
C MET A 1 39.76 -2.45 -17.97
N ARG A 2 40.34 -3.25 -17.06
CA ARG A 2 39.58 -4.07 -16.07
C ARG A 2 38.63 -3.31 -15.13
N LYS A 3 38.96 -2.07 -14.70
CA LYS A 3 38.10 -1.26 -13.80
C LYS A 3 36.73 -0.87 -14.40
N LYS A 4 36.68 -0.52 -15.70
CA LYS A 4 35.44 -0.14 -16.39
C LYS A 4 34.49 -1.34 -16.58
N ILE A 5 35.02 -2.53 -16.82
CA ILE A 5 34.23 -3.76 -16.98
C ILE A 5 33.60 -4.17 -15.65
N LEU A 6 34.33 -4.02 -14.53
CA LEU A 6 33.81 -4.32 -13.19
C LEU A 6 32.68 -3.36 -12.78
N GLN A 7 32.81 -2.06 -13.08
CA GLN A 7 31.78 -1.05 -12.81
C GLN A 7 30.49 -1.27 -13.62
N SER A 8 30.62 -1.68 -14.89
CA SER A 8 29.47 -2.03 -15.75
C SER A 8 28.73 -3.27 -15.23
N GLY A 9 29.44 -4.29 -14.74
CA GLY A 9 28.83 -5.50 -14.18
C GLY A 9 28.10 -5.23 -12.86
N PHE A 10 28.72 -4.43 -11.99
CA PHE A 10 28.12 -4.01 -10.72
C PHE A 10 26.81 -3.25 -10.92
N PHE A 11 26.78 -2.28 -11.84
CA PHE A 11 25.59 -1.48 -12.10
C PHE A 11 24.42 -2.32 -12.64
N LYS A 12 24.69 -3.27 -13.54
CA LYS A 12 23.67 -4.21 -14.07
C LYS A 12 23.12 -5.14 -12.99
N ALA A 13 24.00 -5.66 -12.11
CA ALA A 13 23.58 -6.51 -11.00
C ALA A 13 22.71 -5.75 -9.99
N ALA A 14 23.06 -4.49 -9.68
CA ALA A 14 22.25 -3.63 -8.84
C ALA A 14 20.87 -3.35 -9.47
N LEU A 15 20.80 -3.09 -10.78
CA LEU A 15 19.54 -2.83 -11.48
C LEU A 15 18.60 -4.07 -11.47
N LEU A 16 19.16 -5.26 -11.73
CA LEU A 16 18.42 -6.52 -11.67
C LEU A 16 17.94 -6.84 -10.25
N ALA A 17 18.74 -6.52 -9.23
CA ALA A 17 18.38 -6.72 -7.83
C ALA A 17 17.22 -5.83 -7.37
N VAL A 18 17.06 -4.64 -7.97
CA VAL A 18 16.00 -3.68 -7.62
C VAL A 18 14.71 -3.90 -8.43
N ALA A 19 14.78 -4.56 -9.60
CA ALA A 19 13.63 -4.75 -10.48
C ALA A 19 12.42 -5.47 -9.84
N PRO A 20 12.58 -6.56 -9.05
CA PRO A 20 11.46 -7.17 -8.34
C PRO A 20 10.79 -6.20 -7.37
N SER A 21 11.57 -5.34 -6.71
CA SER A 21 11.03 -4.36 -5.77
C SER A 21 10.21 -3.27 -6.47
N LEU A 22 10.64 -2.84 -7.66
CA LEU A 22 9.89 -1.89 -8.49
C LEU A 22 8.60 -2.49 -9.04
N ILE A 23 8.65 -3.73 -9.54
CA ILE A 23 7.46 -4.44 -10.05
C ILE A 23 6.44 -4.62 -8.94
N MET A 24 6.88 -5.12 -7.78
CA MET A 24 5.99 -5.37 -6.64
C MET A 24 5.46 -4.08 -6.01
N GLY A 25 6.26 -3.00 -5.98
CA GLY A 25 5.78 -1.68 -5.55
C GLY A 25 4.79 -1.05 -6.54
N GLY A 26 4.92 -1.35 -7.84
CA GLY A 26 4.06 -0.81 -8.89
C GLY A 26 2.66 -1.44 -8.95
N LEU A 27 2.51 -2.71 -8.54
CA LEU A 27 1.22 -3.40 -8.55
C LEU A 27 0.12 -2.72 -7.71
N PRO A 28 0.38 -2.23 -6.48
CA PRO A 28 -0.56 -1.40 -5.73
C PRO A 28 -1.06 -0.18 -6.49
N LEU A 29 -0.16 0.52 -7.20
CA LEU A 29 -0.53 1.70 -7.99
C LEU A 29 -1.51 1.35 -9.12
N LEU A 30 -1.48 0.12 -9.62
CA LEU A 30 -2.37 -0.39 -10.66
C LEU A 30 -3.66 -1.03 -10.13
N GLY A 31 -3.77 -1.20 -8.81
CA GLY A 31 -4.93 -1.83 -8.18
C GLY A 31 -4.81 -3.33 -7.92
N TYR A 32 -3.64 -3.91 -8.23
CA TYR A 32 -3.34 -5.34 -8.05
C TYR A 32 -2.56 -5.60 -6.75
N ALA A 33 -2.72 -4.72 -5.76
CA ALA A 33 -2.12 -4.94 -4.45
C ALA A 33 -2.80 -6.14 -3.78
N PRO A 34 -2.03 -6.99 -3.06
CA PRO A 34 -2.62 -7.88 -2.08
C PRO A 34 -3.04 -7.04 -0.87
N TRP A 35 -4.15 -6.30 -1.01
CA TRP A 35 -4.63 -5.31 -0.03
C TRP A 35 -4.78 -5.89 1.38
N GLU A 36 -5.17 -7.16 1.47
CA GLU A 36 -5.36 -7.88 2.72
C GLU A 36 -4.06 -8.39 3.36
N ARG A 37 -2.94 -8.42 2.62
CA ARG A 37 -1.67 -8.82 3.23
C ARG A 37 -1.20 -7.73 4.16
N THR A 38 -0.95 -8.13 5.39
CA THR A 38 -0.40 -7.24 6.41
C THR A 38 0.86 -6.55 5.88
N SER A 39 1.02 -5.26 6.19
CA SER A 39 2.24 -4.51 5.87
C SER A 39 3.51 -5.25 6.32
N LEU A 40 3.42 -6.03 7.40
CA LEU A 40 4.46 -6.93 7.88
C LEU A 40 4.83 -8.04 6.89
N GLU A 41 3.87 -8.75 6.30
CA GLU A 41 4.16 -9.80 5.29
C GLU A 41 4.84 -9.24 4.05
N VAL A 42 4.41 -8.04 3.63
CA VAL A 42 5.01 -7.34 2.51
C VAL A 42 6.44 -6.92 2.88
N VAL A 43 6.63 -6.25 4.02
CA VAL A 43 7.97 -5.86 4.53
C VAL A 43 8.88 -7.06 4.72
N VAL A 44 8.39 -8.16 5.32
CA VAL A 44 9.16 -9.40 5.50
C VAL A 44 9.52 -10.01 4.15
N PHE A 45 8.60 -10.07 3.19
CA PHE A 45 8.90 -10.54 1.85
C PHE A 45 9.99 -9.69 1.18
N PHE A 46 9.86 -8.36 1.26
CA PHE A 46 10.86 -7.43 0.73
C PHE A 46 12.21 -7.59 1.42
N VAL A 47 12.26 -7.64 2.75
CA VAL A 47 13.48 -7.82 3.53
C VAL A 47 14.13 -9.17 3.22
N VAL A 48 13.35 -10.25 3.13
CA VAL A 48 13.85 -11.61 2.87
C VAL A 48 14.38 -11.73 1.44
N VAL A 49 13.64 -11.26 0.43
CA VAL A 49 14.09 -11.32 -0.97
C VAL A 49 15.30 -10.41 -1.18
N TYR A 50 15.26 -9.18 -0.65
CA TYR A 50 16.37 -8.23 -0.73
C TYR A 50 17.62 -8.76 -0.03
N SER A 51 17.47 -9.33 1.17
CA SER A 51 18.57 -9.95 1.92
C SER A 51 19.11 -11.18 1.21
N ALA A 52 18.25 -12.03 0.63
CA ALA A 52 18.68 -13.22 -0.11
C ALA A 52 19.50 -12.85 -1.35
N ILE A 53 19.05 -11.85 -2.12
CA ILE A 53 19.80 -11.34 -3.28
C ILE A 53 21.14 -10.76 -2.83
N HIS A 54 21.16 -9.96 -1.75
CA HIS A 54 22.40 -9.37 -1.23
C HIS A 54 23.39 -10.43 -0.72
N VAL A 55 22.90 -11.44 0.00
CA VAL A 55 23.71 -12.57 0.48
C VAL A 55 24.25 -13.37 -0.71
N LEU A 56 23.45 -13.64 -1.74
CA LEU A 56 23.90 -14.32 -2.95
C LEU A 56 25.01 -13.56 -3.67
N VAL A 57 24.84 -12.24 -3.85
CA VAL A 57 25.86 -11.39 -4.48
C VAL A 57 27.13 -11.32 -3.64
N ALA A 58 26.99 -11.20 -2.31
CA ALA A 58 28.11 -11.20 -1.38
C ALA A 58 28.90 -12.52 -1.44
N LEU A 59 28.20 -13.65 -1.40
CA LEU A 59 28.79 -14.98 -1.50
C LEU A 59 29.49 -15.18 -2.84
N LEU A 60 28.90 -14.72 -3.96
CA LEU A 60 29.53 -14.79 -5.28
C LEU A 60 30.82 -13.97 -5.34
N VAL A 61 30.81 -12.74 -4.82
CA VAL A 61 31.99 -11.86 -4.73
C VAL A 61 33.06 -12.49 -3.83
N MET A 62 32.66 -13.09 -2.70
CA MET A 62 33.55 -13.79 -1.80
C MET A 62 34.19 -15.03 -2.45
N LEU A 63 33.40 -15.83 -3.18
CA LEU A 63 33.86 -17.04 -3.86
C LEU A 63 34.90 -16.72 -4.94
N VAL A 64 34.66 -15.65 -5.72
CA VAL A 64 35.53 -15.26 -6.85
C VAL A 64 36.76 -14.47 -6.39
N SER A 65 36.61 -13.54 -5.44
CA SER A 65 37.70 -12.64 -5.04
C SER A 65 38.56 -13.16 -3.88
N ARG A 66 38.03 -14.10 -3.07
CA ARG A 66 38.58 -14.54 -1.79
C ARG A 66 38.90 -13.41 -0.79
N LYS A 67 38.42 -12.18 -1.05
CA LYS A 67 38.72 -10.94 -0.31
C LYS A 67 37.53 -10.47 0.54
N TRP A 68 36.98 -11.39 1.32
CA TRP A 68 35.72 -11.15 2.04
C TRP A 68 35.78 -9.95 3.01
N ARG A 69 36.92 -9.72 3.68
CA ARG A 69 37.10 -8.60 4.62
C ARG A 69 37.09 -7.21 3.94
N GLU A 70 37.46 -7.14 2.66
CA GLU A 70 37.52 -5.86 1.92
C GLU A 70 36.12 -5.44 1.41
N TYR A 71 35.30 -6.39 0.99
CA TYR A 71 34.00 -6.11 0.37
C TYR A 71 32.83 -6.11 1.35
N PHE A 72 32.97 -6.78 2.51
CA PHE A 72 31.90 -6.91 3.50
C PHE A 72 31.34 -5.56 3.99
N PRO A 73 32.16 -4.55 4.36
CA PRO A 73 31.62 -3.26 4.82
C PRO A 73 30.82 -2.52 3.74
N ALA A 74 31.28 -2.57 2.48
CA ALA A 74 30.59 -1.92 1.36
C ALA A 74 29.25 -2.61 1.05
N ILE A 75 29.19 -3.93 1.14
CA ILE A 75 27.96 -4.70 0.98
C ILE A 75 26.96 -4.36 2.10
N MET A 76 27.43 -4.34 3.36
CA MET A 76 26.58 -3.95 4.49
C MET A 76 26.06 -2.52 4.37
N LEU A 77 26.90 -1.58 3.96
CA LEU A 77 26.47 -0.20 3.70
C LEU A 77 25.41 -0.15 2.58
N GLY A 78 25.57 -0.93 1.51
CA GLY A 78 24.57 -1.05 0.44
C GLY A 78 23.23 -1.61 0.92
N VAL A 79 23.26 -2.62 1.79
CA VAL A 79 22.05 -3.19 2.42
C VAL A 79 21.34 -2.12 3.25
N LEU A 80 22.08 -1.41 4.11
CA LEU A 80 21.50 -0.39 5.00
C LEU A 80 20.89 0.77 4.20
N LEU A 81 21.62 1.31 3.23
CA LEU A 81 21.15 2.43 2.41
C LEU A 81 19.97 2.03 1.51
N GLY A 82 20.03 0.86 0.87
CA GLY A 82 18.94 0.39 0.02
C GLY A 82 17.72 -0.05 0.81
N GLY A 83 17.89 -0.61 2.01
CA GLY A 83 16.80 -0.87 2.95
C GLY A 83 16.12 0.43 3.39
N PHE A 84 16.89 1.42 3.81
CA PHE A 84 16.36 2.73 4.21
C PHE A 84 15.61 3.43 3.05
N ALA A 85 16.21 3.50 1.87
CA ALA A 85 15.56 4.09 0.69
C ALA A 85 14.32 3.29 0.25
N GLY A 86 14.39 1.95 0.32
CA GLY A 86 13.28 1.06 -0.01
C GLY A 86 12.08 1.21 0.93
N LEU A 87 12.31 1.38 2.23
CA LEU A 87 11.25 1.65 3.21
C LEU A 87 10.55 2.99 2.91
N GLN A 88 11.32 4.05 2.67
CA GLN A 88 10.76 5.37 2.35
C GLN A 88 9.97 5.34 1.04
N ALA A 89 10.53 4.73 0.00
CA ALA A 89 9.84 4.59 -1.28
C ALA A 89 8.57 3.73 -1.16
N GLY A 90 8.63 2.62 -0.44
CA GLY A 90 7.49 1.73 -0.20
C GLY A 90 6.35 2.44 0.53
N ALA A 91 6.67 3.22 1.58
CA ALA A 91 5.68 4.02 2.30
C ALA A 91 5.02 5.06 1.38
N ALA A 92 5.80 5.79 0.59
CA ALA A 92 5.27 6.77 -0.36
C ALA A 92 4.39 6.13 -1.45
N MET A 93 4.82 4.99 -2.01
CA MET A 93 4.05 4.23 -3.00
C MET A 93 2.74 3.70 -2.41
N ARG A 94 2.75 3.24 -1.16
CA ARG A 94 1.55 2.80 -0.44
C ARG A 94 0.54 3.94 -0.30
N MET A 95 0.99 5.12 0.10
CA MET A 95 0.12 6.28 0.23
C MET A 95 -0.49 6.70 -1.10
N LYS A 96 0.32 6.68 -2.17
CA LYS A 96 -0.19 6.95 -3.51
C LYS A 96 -1.18 5.89 -3.99
N ALA A 97 -0.95 4.62 -3.64
CA ALA A 97 -1.87 3.53 -3.97
C ALA A 97 -3.23 3.68 -3.25
N TYR A 98 -3.24 4.14 -1.99
CA TYR A 98 -4.48 4.42 -1.27
C TYR A 98 -5.24 5.61 -1.85
N GLU A 99 -4.55 6.68 -2.22
CA GLU A 99 -5.18 7.81 -2.92
C GLU A 99 -5.86 7.33 -4.22
N LEU A 100 -5.13 6.58 -5.06
CA LEU A 100 -5.68 6.01 -6.31
C LEU A 100 -6.81 4.99 -6.06
N ALA A 101 -6.79 4.28 -4.94
CA ALA A 101 -7.88 3.39 -4.55
C ALA A 101 -9.13 4.20 -4.17
N GLY A 102 -8.95 5.32 -3.47
CA GLY A 102 -10.01 6.28 -3.18
C GLY A 102 -10.64 6.84 -4.44
N ASP A 103 -9.83 7.23 -5.43
CA ASP A 103 -10.32 7.73 -6.72
C ASP A 103 -11.14 6.67 -7.47
N ARG A 104 -10.70 5.40 -7.46
CA ARG A 104 -11.45 4.29 -8.07
C ARG A 104 -12.77 4.01 -7.34
N ALA A 105 -12.82 4.30 -6.04
CA ALA A 105 -13.99 4.05 -5.20
C ALA A 105 -15.08 5.12 -5.37
N ASP A 106 -14.81 6.23 -6.10
CA ASP A 106 -15.83 7.23 -6.42
C ASP A 106 -17.08 6.63 -7.09
N VAL A 107 -16.92 5.56 -7.89
CA VAL A 107 -18.06 4.84 -8.49
C VAL A 107 -18.98 4.25 -7.41
N LEU A 108 -18.42 3.71 -6.32
CA LEU A 108 -19.21 3.19 -5.20
C LEU A 108 -19.83 4.33 -4.39
N ILE A 109 -19.12 5.44 -4.20
CA ILE A 109 -19.65 6.62 -3.49
C ILE A 109 -20.90 7.14 -4.22
N LEU A 110 -20.82 7.32 -5.54
CA LEU A 110 -21.95 7.76 -6.37
C LEU A 110 -23.10 6.75 -6.34
N ALA A 111 -22.80 5.45 -6.36
CA ALA A 111 -23.83 4.41 -6.26
C ALA A 111 -24.54 4.42 -4.89
N ILE A 112 -23.81 4.67 -3.80
CA ILE A 112 -24.37 4.82 -2.45
C ILE A 112 -25.25 6.07 -2.37
N GLU A 113 -24.79 7.19 -2.91
CA GLU A 113 -25.57 8.44 -2.96
C GLU A 113 -26.90 8.23 -3.71
N HIS A 114 -26.87 7.58 -4.88
CA HIS A 114 -28.10 7.25 -5.62
C HIS A 114 -28.98 6.26 -4.84
N TYR A 115 -28.41 5.23 -4.22
CA TYR A 115 -29.16 4.30 -3.38
C TYR A 115 -29.91 5.03 -2.26
N ILE A 116 -29.26 5.99 -1.60
CA ILE A 116 -29.86 6.82 -0.55
C ILE A 116 -30.98 7.69 -1.12
N GLU A 117 -30.79 8.30 -2.30
CA GLU A 117 -31.83 9.10 -2.95
C GLU A 117 -33.08 8.26 -3.26
N ALA A 118 -32.89 6.99 -3.65
CA ALA A 118 -33.98 6.08 -3.99
C ALA A 118 -34.70 5.46 -2.78
N THR A 119 -33.97 5.21 -1.69
CA THR A 119 -34.48 4.42 -0.55
C THR A 119 -34.64 5.23 0.74
N GLY A 120 -33.99 6.37 0.85
CA GLY A 120 -33.93 7.21 2.05
C GLY A 120 -32.84 6.83 3.05
N GLU A 121 -32.18 5.68 2.89
CA GLU A 121 -31.18 5.16 3.85
C GLU A 121 -29.94 4.61 3.12
N PRO A 122 -28.74 4.64 3.75
CA PRO A 122 -27.55 4.03 3.17
C PRO A 122 -27.66 2.50 3.14
N PRO A 123 -27.04 1.81 2.16
CA PRO A 123 -27.09 0.36 2.11
C PRO A 123 -26.35 -0.26 3.30
N GLU A 124 -26.90 -1.31 3.88
CA GLU A 124 -26.25 -2.07 4.97
C GLU A 124 -24.99 -2.81 4.49
N ARG A 125 -24.94 -3.15 3.20
CA ARG A 125 -23.83 -3.85 2.56
C ARG A 125 -23.68 -3.46 1.10
N LEU A 126 -22.45 -3.48 0.59
CA LEU A 126 -22.15 -3.03 -0.78
C LEU A 126 -22.88 -3.84 -1.85
N GLU A 127 -23.22 -5.11 -1.58
CA GLU A 127 -23.92 -5.96 -2.53
C GLU A 127 -25.34 -5.46 -2.85
N GLN A 128 -25.96 -4.64 -1.99
CA GLN A 128 -27.27 -4.04 -2.26
C GLN A 128 -27.23 -2.99 -3.37
N LEU A 129 -26.03 -2.51 -3.74
CA LEU A 129 -25.85 -1.61 -4.87
C LEU A 129 -25.93 -2.35 -6.21
N VAL A 130 -25.76 -3.68 -6.20
CA VAL A 130 -25.70 -4.52 -7.40
C VAL A 130 -27.05 -5.21 -7.63
N PRO A 131 -27.54 -5.28 -8.89
CA PRO A 131 -27.00 -4.66 -10.10
C PRO A 131 -27.55 -3.25 -10.37
N ASP A 132 -28.52 -2.79 -9.58
CA ASP A 132 -29.40 -1.67 -9.95
C ASP A 132 -28.71 -0.30 -9.91
N PHE A 133 -27.73 -0.12 -9.02
CA PHE A 133 -26.98 1.14 -8.86
C PHE A 133 -25.54 1.03 -9.40
N VAL A 134 -24.98 -0.18 -9.44
CA VAL A 134 -23.72 -0.50 -10.10
C VAL A 134 -23.75 -1.92 -10.66
N GLN A 135 -23.24 -2.13 -11.88
CA GLN A 135 -23.29 -3.46 -12.53
C GLN A 135 -22.58 -4.57 -11.73
N ALA A 136 -21.46 -4.21 -11.11
CA ALA A 136 -20.69 -5.09 -10.22
C ALA A 136 -19.77 -4.24 -9.35
N ILE A 137 -19.38 -4.75 -8.19
CA ILE A 137 -18.37 -4.10 -7.33
C ILE A 137 -17.02 -4.08 -8.06
N PRO A 138 -16.32 -2.93 -8.15
CA PRO A 138 -15.07 -2.83 -8.89
C PRO A 138 -13.95 -3.73 -8.34
N VAL A 139 -13.36 -4.57 -9.19
CA VAL A 139 -12.34 -5.60 -8.82
C VAL A 139 -10.96 -5.00 -8.47
N ARG A 140 -10.74 -3.71 -8.71
CA ARG A 140 -9.45 -3.01 -8.46
C ARG A 140 -9.47 -2.12 -7.22
N LEU A 141 -10.36 -2.45 -6.28
CA LEU A 141 -10.47 -1.81 -4.99
C LEU A 141 -9.96 -2.73 -3.89
N PRO A 142 -9.45 -2.17 -2.79
CA PRO A 142 -9.35 -2.93 -1.55
C PRO A 142 -10.72 -3.44 -1.11
N LEU A 143 -10.75 -4.42 -0.21
CA LEU A 143 -12.00 -4.88 0.39
C LEU A 143 -12.58 -3.76 1.26
N LEU A 144 -13.54 -3.04 0.70
CA LEU A 144 -14.23 -1.94 1.36
C LEU A 144 -15.40 -2.49 2.18
N GLU A 145 -15.51 -2.01 3.41
CA GLU A 145 -16.65 -2.23 4.29
C GLU A 145 -17.46 -0.93 4.37
N ILE A 146 -18.79 -1.03 4.36
CA ILE A 146 -19.67 0.09 4.68
C ILE A 146 -20.14 -0.03 6.12
N VAL A 147 -20.10 1.09 6.85
CA VAL A 147 -20.65 1.20 8.19
C VAL A 147 -21.80 2.19 8.16
N THR A 148 -22.96 1.81 8.71
CA THR A 148 -24.18 2.62 8.71
C THR A 148 -24.81 2.71 10.11
N GLY A 149 -25.90 3.45 10.23
CA GLY A 149 -26.71 3.53 11.45
C GLY A 149 -25.98 4.13 12.65
N GLU A 150 -26.31 3.68 13.87
CA GLU A 150 -25.69 4.19 15.09
C GLU A 150 -24.17 4.00 15.14
N ALA A 151 -23.67 2.90 14.55
CA ALA A 151 -22.23 2.63 14.48
C ALA A 151 -21.51 3.70 13.65
N ALA A 152 -22.10 4.11 12.53
CA ALA A 152 -21.57 5.21 11.71
C ALA A 152 -21.59 6.54 12.48
N LEU A 153 -22.74 6.88 13.07
CA LEU A 153 -22.92 8.15 13.76
C LEU A 153 -21.96 8.32 14.95
N LYS A 154 -21.76 7.27 15.75
CA LYS A 154 -20.89 7.29 16.93
C LYS A 154 -19.41 7.14 16.56
N GLY A 155 -19.09 6.23 15.63
CA GLY A 155 -17.72 5.88 15.28
C GLY A 155 -17.07 6.83 14.27
N PHE A 156 -17.86 7.56 13.49
CA PHE A 156 -17.39 8.35 12.36
C PHE A 156 -17.91 9.80 12.41
N TYR A 157 -17.75 10.46 13.56
CA TYR A 157 -17.93 11.91 13.69
C TYR A 157 -19.29 12.42 13.19
N GLY A 158 -20.36 11.69 13.51
CA GLY A 158 -21.72 12.04 13.12
C GLY A 158 -22.07 11.82 11.65
N ASN A 159 -21.23 11.11 10.87
CA ASN A 159 -21.56 10.75 9.50
C ASN A 159 -22.64 9.64 9.47
N PRO A 160 -23.63 9.73 8.57
CA PRO A 160 -24.70 8.74 8.46
C PRO A 160 -24.22 7.38 7.94
N TRP A 161 -23.11 7.38 7.21
CA TRP A 161 -22.40 6.20 6.75
C TRP A 161 -20.92 6.52 6.57
N ALA A 162 -20.09 5.50 6.52
CA ALA A 162 -18.67 5.61 6.17
C ALA A 162 -18.26 4.40 5.32
N LEU A 163 -17.33 4.59 4.39
CA LEU A 163 -16.60 3.47 3.79
C LEU A 163 -15.23 3.38 4.43
N LEU A 164 -14.82 2.16 4.76
CA LEU A 164 -13.52 1.91 5.34
C LEU A 164 -12.82 0.74 4.66
N PHE A 165 -11.51 0.85 4.59
CA PHE A 165 -10.62 -0.26 4.32
C PHE A 165 -9.65 -0.38 5.50
N LYS A 166 -9.56 -1.58 6.08
CA LYS A 166 -8.62 -1.90 7.15
C LYS A 166 -7.22 -2.00 6.55
N ALA A 167 -6.49 -0.89 6.60
CA ALA A 167 -5.14 -0.77 6.07
C ALA A 167 -4.05 -1.24 7.06
N GLY A 168 -4.47 -1.47 8.30
CA GLY A 168 -3.68 -2.03 9.37
C GLY A 168 -3.15 -3.43 9.08
N SER A 169 -1.99 -3.72 9.66
CA SER A 169 -1.49 -5.07 9.94
C SER A 169 -1.94 -5.46 11.34
N GLY A 170 -1.93 -6.74 11.73
CA GLY A 170 -2.31 -7.14 13.11
C GLY A 170 -1.55 -6.46 14.28
N LEU A 171 -0.63 -5.52 13.98
CA LEU A 171 0.11 -4.67 14.92
C LEU A 171 -0.34 -3.19 14.94
N ASN A 172 -1.15 -2.72 13.98
CA ASN A 172 -1.69 -1.36 13.90
C ASN A 172 -3.12 -1.36 13.33
N TRP A 173 -4.03 -0.53 13.81
CA TRP A 173 -5.42 -0.52 13.36
C TRP A 173 -5.70 0.64 12.40
N ASP A 174 -4.70 0.98 11.57
CA ASP A 174 -4.81 2.03 10.55
C ASP A 174 -5.96 1.76 9.57
N GLN A 175 -6.63 2.82 9.14
CA GLN A 175 -7.79 2.72 8.25
C GLN A 175 -7.75 3.77 7.16
N LEU A 176 -8.13 3.38 5.95
CA LEU A 176 -8.49 4.32 4.90
C LEU A 176 -10.01 4.55 4.96
N VAL A 177 -10.44 5.78 5.23
CA VAL A 177 -11.84 6.11 5.54
C VAL A 177 -12.38 7.22 4.65
N TYR A 178 -13.56 6.98 4.06
CA TYR A 178 -14.38 8.00 3.41
C TYR A 178 -15.52 8.45 4.35
N LEU A 179 -15.63 9.76 4.55
CA LEU A 179 -16.71 10.39 5.30
C LEU A 179 -17.55 11.28 4.37
N PRO A 180 -18.87 11.05 4.22
CA PRO A 180 -19.70 11.82 3.29
C PRO A 180 -19.76 13.32 3.63
N ARG A 181 -19.65 13.70 4.91
CA ARG A 181 -19.62 15.12 5.33
C ARG A 181 -18.24 15.76 5.19
N GLN A 182 -17.20 14.98 4.87
CA GLN A 182 -15.82 15.45 4.70
C GLN A 182 -15.27 16.22 5.91
N ASN A 183 -15.84 16.01 7.10
CA ASN A 183 -15.52 16.69 8.35
C ASN A 183 -14.25 16.13 9.01
N TYR A 184 -13.21 15.93 8.21
CA TYR A 184 -11.97 15.31 8.63
C TYR A 184 -11.20 16.17 9.65
N GLU A 185 -11.48 17.46 9.77
CA GLU A 185 -10.92 18.33 10.81
C GLU A 185 -11.15 17.81 12.22
N GLN A 186 -12.19 16.99 12.44
CA GLN A 186 -12.52 16.37 13.72
C GLN A 186 -11.68 15.12 14.03
N VAL A 187 -10.96 14.58 13.04
CA VAL A 187 -10.08 13.42 13.20
C VAL A 187 -8.68 13.89 13.56
N GLU A 188 -8.16 13.49 14.71
CA GLU A 188 -6.87 13.98 15.22
C GLU A 188 -5.68 13.46 14.40
N SER A 189 -5.55 12.13 14.29
CA SER A 189 -4.40 11.46 13.67
C SER A 189 -4.73 10.98 12.26
N LYS A 190 -4.45 11.82 11.25
CA LYS A 190 -4.80 11.52 9.85
C LYS A 190 -3.81 12.05 8.83
N THR A 191 -3.83 11.44 7.65
CA THR A 191 -3.29 11.98 6.41
C THR A 191 -4.41 12.05 5.38
N LEU A 192 -4.69 13.25 4.86
CA LEU A 192 -5.68 13.44 3.80
C LEU A 192 -5.15 12.92 2.47
N LEU A 193 -5.98 12.16 1.76
CA LEU A 193 -5.71 11.56 0.45
C LEU A 193 -6.91 11.86 -0.46
N GLY A 194 -6.94 13.08 -1.01
CA GLY A 194 -8.10 13.57 -1.76
C GLY A 194 -9.35 13.66 -0.86
N ARG A 195 -10.43 12.98 -1.26
CA ARG A 195 -11.70 12.89 -0.51
C ARG A 195 -11.70 11.84 0.62
N TRP A 196 -10.58 11.15 0.80
CA TRP A 196 -10.40 10.09 1.79
C TRP A 196 -9.39 10.54 2.85
N ALA A 197 -9.40 9.88 4.01
CA ALA A 197 -8.36 10.05 5.01
C ALA A 197 -7.78 8.70 5.41
N TYR A 198 -6.45 8.63 5.46
CA TYR A 198 -5.74 7.57 6.14
C TYR A 198 -5.62 7.95 7.63
N ILE A 199 -6.35 7.24 8.48
CA ILE A 199 -6.35 7.43 9.92
C ILE A 199 -5.25 6.53 10.50
N HIS A 200 -4.33 7.14 11.25
CA HIS A 200 -3.29 6.42 11.97
C HIS A 200 -3.76 6.19 13.40
N GLU A 201 -3.59 4.98 13.91
CA GLU A 201 -3.79 4.69 15.34
C GLU A 201 -2.55 5.05 16.17
#